data_AF-A0A3S1T5B2-F1
#
_entry.id   AF-A0A3S1T5B2-F1
#
_cell.length_a   1.000
_cell.length_b   1.000
_cell.length_c   1.000
_cell.angle_alpha   90.00
_cell.angle_beta   90.00
_cell.angle_gamma   90.00
#
_symmetry.space_group_name_H-M   'P 1'
#
loop_
_entity.id
_entity.type
_entity.pdbx_description
1 polymer ?
#
loop_
_entity_poly.entity_id
_entity_poly.type
_entity_poly.pdbx_seq_one_letter_code
_entity_poly.pdbx_strand_id
1 'polypeptide(L)' 'PAHLLGRIAEPDEIAAAAAFLLSSDASFVTGSDMLVDGGYATR' A
#
# COMPACT_ATOMS: atom_id res chain seq x y z
N PRO A 1 -7.81 -13.56 -11.95
CA PRO A 1 -7.60 -12.24 -11.29
C PRO A 1 -6.10 -11.92 -11.21
N ALA A 2 -5.70 -10.70 -11.60
CA ALA A 2 -4.28 -10.33 -11.68
C ALA A 2 -3.63 -10.10 -10.29
N HIS A 3 -4.40 -9.70 -9.28
CA HIS A 3 -3.95 -9.58 -7.89
C HIS A 3 -3.90 -10.95 -7.19
N LEU A 4 -2.86 -11.22 -6.38
CA LEU A 4 -2.76 -12.44 -5.57
C LEU A 4 -3.91 -12.56 -4.57
N LEU A 5 -4.37 -11.43 -4.02
CA LEU A 5 -5.53 -11.37 -3.14
C LEU A 5 -6.86 -11.66 -3.86
N GLY A 6 -6.86 -11.82 -5.19
CA GLY A 6 -8.04 -12.22 -5.95
C GLY A 6 -9.13 -11.16 -6.11
N ARG A 7 -8.92 -9.95 -5.57
CA ARG A 7 -9.87 -8.82 -5.61
C ARG A 7 -9.14 -7.48 -5.82
N ILE A 8 -9.92 -6.44 -6.14
CA ILE A 8 -9.46 -5.06 -6.10
C ILE A 8 -9.45 -4.58 -4.64
N ALA A 9 -8.54 -3.66 -4.32
CA ALA A 9 -8.50 -2.99 -3.02
C ALA A 9 -9.69 -2.05 -2.85
N GLU A 10 -10.25 -2.00 -1.65
CA GLU A 10 -11.18 -0.95 -1.26
C GLU A 10 -10.42 0.38 -1.07
N PRO A 11 -11.05 1.54 -1.31
CA PRO A 11 -10.41 2.85 -1.17
C PRO A 11 -9.73 3.08 0.19
N ASP A 12 -10.35 2.56 1.26
CA ASP A 12 -9.84 2.69 2.63
C ASP A 12 -8.50 1.96 2.84
N GLU A 13 -8.24 0.89 2.08
CA GLU A 13 -6.97 0.16 2.16
C GLU A 13 -5.81 1.00 1.60
N ILE A 14 -6.07 1.80 0.56
CA ILE A 14 -5.07 2.74 0.02
C ILE A 14 -4.94 3.96 0.94
N ALA A 15 -6.06 4.47 1.45
CA ALA A 15 -6.08 5.62 2.35
C ALA A 15 -5.31 5.34 3.66
N ALA A 16 -5.40 4.12 4.21
CA ALA A 16 -4.66 3.73 5.40
C ALA A 16 -3.13 3.77 5.19
N ALA A 17 -2.64 3.29 4.04
CA ALA A 17 -1.21 3.35 3.72
C ALA A 17 -0.72 4.80 3.52
N ALA A 18 -1.52 5.63 2.84
CA ALA A 18 -1.24 7.06 2.72
C ALA A 18 -1.24 7.75 4.10
N ALA A 19 -2.21 7.45 4.96
CA ALA A 19 -2.30 7.99 6.31
C ALA A 19 -1.09 7.59 7.16
N PHE A 20 -0.61 6.35 7.05
CA PHE A 20 0.64 5.92 7.69
C PHE A 20 1.82 6.78 7.23
N LEU A 21 2.03 6.92 5.91
CA LEU A 21 3.14 7.70 5.36
C LEU A 21 3.09 9.19 5.72
N LEU A 22 1.90 9.73 5.98
CA LEU A 22 1.69 11.12 6.43
C LEU A 22 1.76 11.28 7.95
N SER A 23 1.86 10.18 8.72
CA SER A 23 1.87 10.20 10.18
C SER A 23 3.27 10.34 10.77
N SER A 24 3.34 10.60 12.07
CA SER A 24 4.59 10.56 12.84
C SER A 24 5.25 9.19 12.87
N ASP A 25 4.48 8.12 12.66
CA ASP A 25 4.98 6.74 12.71
C ASP A 25 5.89 6.44 11.51
N ALA A 26 5.78 7.21 10.43
CA ALA A 26 6.65 7.17 9.26
C ALA A 26 7.80 8.19 9.31
N SER A 27 8.11 8.77 10.48
CA SER A 27 9.08 9.88 10.62
C SER A 27 10.50 9.60 10.10
N PHE A 28 10.87 8.34 9.90
CA PHE A 28 12.16 7.94 9.32
C PHE A 28 12.03 7.18 7.99
N VAL A 29 10.83 7.11 7.42
CA VAL A 29 10.57 6.52 6.11
C VAL A 29 10.72 7.61 5.06
N THR A 30 11.79 7.53 4.27
CA THR A 30 12.06 8.47 3.17
C THR A 30 12.77 7.76 2.02
N GLY A 31 12.61 8.27 0.79
CA GLY A 31 13.24 7.72 -0.41
C GLY A 31 12.87 6.26 -0.72
N SER A 32 11.73 5.79 -0.23
CA SER A 32 11.29 4.40 -0.32
C SER A 32 9.87 4.33 -0.89
N ASP A 33 9.61 3.32 -1.72
CA ASP A 33 8.28 3.03 -2.26
C ASP A 33 7.55 2.01 -1.38
N MET A 34 6.27 2.26 -1.09
CA MET A 34 5.38 1.31 -0.41
C MET A 34 4.35 0.78 -1.41
N LEU A 35 4.53 -0.45 -1.88
CA LEU A 35 3.58 -1.13 -2.76
C LEU A 35 2.34 -1.61 -1.96
N VAL A 36 1.16 -1.19 -2.40
CA VAL A 36 -0.14 -1.57 -1.85
C VAL A 36 -1.03 -2.06 -3.00
N ASP A 37 -0.70 -3.23 -3.54
CA ASP A 37 -1.21 -3.67 -4.85
C ASP A 37 -1.87 -5.06 -4.83
N GLY A 38 -2.10 -5.62 -3.63
CA GLY A 38 -2.64 -6.97 -3.47
C GLY A 38 -1.75 -8.07 -4.08
N GLY A 39 -0.44 -7.82 -4.19
CA GLY A 39 0.54 -8.76 -4.73
C GLY A 39 0.64 -8.76 -6.25
N TYR A 40 0.11 -7.73 -6.93
CA TYR A 40 0.14 -7.64 -8.39
C TYR A 40 1.56 -7.68 -8.96
N ALA A 41 2.49 -6.91 -8.40
CA ALA A 41 3.87 -6.80 -8.88
C ALA A 41 4.77 -8.00 -8.56
N THR A 42 4.26 -9.00 -7.83
CA THR A 42 5.04 -10.18 -7.40
C THR A 42 4.99 -11.34 -8.39
N ARG A 43 4.32 -11.17 -9.53
CA ARG A 43 4.16 -12.17 -10.59
C ARG A 43 4.64 -11.64 -11.93
#